data_AF-A0A851RN15-F1
#
_entry.id   AF-A0A851RN15-F1
#
_cell.length_a   1.000
_cell.length_b   1.000
_cell.length_c   1.000
_cell.angle_alpha   90.00
_cell.angle_beta   90.00
_cell.angle_gamma   90.00
#
_symmetry.space_group_name_H-M   'P 1'
#
loop_
_entity.id
_entity.type
_entity.pdbx_description
1 polymer ?
#
loop_
_entity_poly.entity_id
_entity_poly.type
_entity_poly.pdbx_seq_one_letter_code
_entity_poly.pdbx_strand_id
1 'polypeptide(L)'
;FILQTWDPDLAKTAKAWAKKCMFKHNIYLKERGKVHPRFRTAGENIWTGSASFFSVRVALDSWFHEVEYYDYNTKSCSKVCGHYTQVVWATSYKVGCAVQFCPKVAYISIPNAAHFVCNYGPPGNFPVRPYKTGEACSEC
;
A
#
# COMPACT_ATOMS: atom_id res chain seq x y z
N PHE A 1 15.05 7.30 -9.01
CA PHE A 1 13.67 7.17 -9.50
C PHE A 1 13.21 5.73 -9.30
N ILE A 2 12.07 5.50 -8.66
CA ILE A 2 11.43 4.17 -8.66
C ILE A 2 10.46 4.16 -9.83
N LEU A 3 10.72 3.35 -10.86
CA LEU A 3 9.78 3.20 -11.97
C LEU A 3 8.69 2.20 -11.56
N GLN A 4 7.66 2.70 -10.89
CA GLN A 4 6.47 1.91 -10.60
C GLN A 4 5.43 2.11 -11.70
N THR A 5 4.92 1.01 -12.25
CA THR A 5 3.92 1.04 -13.32
C THR A 5 2.62 0.40 -12.88
N TRP A 6 1.52 0.83 -13.49
CA TRP A 6 0.19 0.30 -13.20
C TRP A 6 0.08 -1.18 -13.58
N ASP A 7 -0.66 -1.93 -12.76
CA ASP A 7 -1.00 -3.33 -12.99
C ASP A 7 -2.52 -3.56 -12.81
N PRO A 8 -3.25 -3.94 -13.88
CA PRO A 8 -4.68 -4.12 -13.82
C PRO A 8 -5.11 -5.34 -12.98
N ASP A 9 -4.28 -6.38 -12.86
CA ASP A 9 -4.60 -7.56 -12.06
C ASP A 9 -4.51 -7.24 -10.56
N LEU A 10 -3.50 -6.44 -10.15
CA LEU A 10 -3.43 -5.90 -8.79
C LEU A 10 -4.62 -4.99 -8.49
N ALA A 11 -5.02 -4.12 -9.42
CA ALA A 11 -6.16 -3.23 -9.25
C ALA A 11 -7.49 -3.98 -9.14
N LYS A 12 -7.65 -5.08 -9.89
CA LYS A 12 -8.81 -5.98 -9.80
C LYS A 12 -8.92 -6.57 -8.39
N THR A 13 -7.81 -7.03 -7.82
CA THR A 13 -7.80 -7.57 -6.45
C THR A 13 -8.07 -6.47 -5.42
N ALA A 14 -7.43 -5.31 -5.54
CA ALA A 14 -7.69 -4.16 -4.67
C ALA A 14 -9.17 -3.77 -4.67
N LYS A 15 -9.81 -3.75 -5.85
CA LYS A 15 -11.26 -3.49 -5.99
C LYS A 15 -12.10 -4.55 -5.30
N ALA A 16 -11.76 -5.83 -5.45
CA ALA A 16 -12.48 -6.92 -4.81
C ALA A 16 -12.37 -6.86 -3.28
N TRP A 17 -11.20 -6.48 -2.75
CA TRP A 17 -10.98 -6.35 -1.31
C TRP A 17 -11.65 -5.08 -0.74
N ALA A 18 -11.49 -3.92 -1.39
CA ALA A 18 -12.08 -2.66 -0.94
C ALA A 18 -13.61 -2.73 -0.82
N LYS A 19 -14.28 -3.50 -1.69
CA LYS A 19 -15.73 -3.77 -1.62
C LYS A 19 -16.21 -4.41 -0.32
N LYS A 20 -15.32 -5.06 0.43
CA LYS A 20 -15.68 -5.67 1.72
C LYS A 20 -15.86 -4.62 2.82
N CYS A 21 -15.37 -3.39 2.63
CA CYS A 21 -15.44 -2.32 3.63
C CYS A 21 -14.92 -2.77 5.00
N MET A 22 -13.71 -3.35 5.04
CA MET A 22 -13.07 -3.84 6.26
C MET A 22 -11.70 -3.20 6.40
N PHE A 23 -11.42 -2.53 7.53
CA PHE A 23 -10.08 -2.03 7.82
C PHE A 23 -9.17 -3.16 8.31
N LYS A 24 -8.88 -4.09 7.41
CA LYS A 24 -8.04 -5.28 7.63
C LYS A 24 -7.37 -5.69 6.32
N HIS A 25 -6.14 -6.19 6.42
CA HIS A 25 -5.42 -6.69 5.25
C HIS A 25 -6.07 -7.91 4.60
N ASN A 26 -5.90 -8.01 3.29
CA ASN A 26 -6.34 -9.15 2.49
C ASN A 26 -5.67 -10.45 2.96
N ILE A 27 -6.50 -11.41 3.40
CA ILE A 27 -6.03 -12.68 3.95
C ILE A 27 -5.29 -13.54 2.91
N TYR A 28 -5.48 -13.25 1.62
CA TYR A 28 -4.91 -14.01 0.51
C TYR A 28 -3.58 -13.44 -0.01
N LEU A 29 -3.01 -12.39 0.59
CA LEU A 29 -1.77 -11.73 0.12
C LEU A 29 -0.57 -12.69 -0.01
N LYS A 30 -0.58 -13.79 0.75
CA LYS A 30 0.48 -14.81 0.75
C LYS A 30 0.13 -16.06 -0.05
N GLU A 31 -1.08 -16.15 -0.59
CA GLU A 31 -1.55 -17.31 -1.35
C GLU A 31 -1.28 -17.14 -2.85
N ARG A 32 -0.52 -18.08 -3.42
CA ARG A 32 -0.14 -18.06 -4.83
C ARG A 32 -1.39 -18.08 -5.73
N GLY A 33 -1.44 -17.16 -6.68
CA GLY A 33 -2.51 -17.08 -7.67
C GLY A 33 -3.83 -16.50 -7.16
N LYS A 34 -3.93 -16.11 -5.88
CA LYS A 34 -5.14 -15.48 -5.33
C LYS A 34 -5.19 -13.97 -5.55
N VAL A 35 -4.05 -13.29 -5.44
CA VAL A 35 -3.96 -11.82 -5.59
C VAL A 35 -3.46 -11.42 -6.97
N HIS A 36 -2.53 -12.17 -7.55
CA HIS A 36 -1.94 -11.89 -8.85
C HIS A 36 -1.55 -13.20 -9.55
N PRO A 37 -1.70 -13.32 -10.89
CA PRO A 37 -1.33 -14.55 -11.62
C PRO A 37 0.19 -14.81 -11.64
N ARG A 38 1.02 -13.76 -11.57
CA ARG A 38 2.49 -13.88 -11.69
C ARG A 38 3.26 -13.66 -10.39
N PHE A 39 2.76 -12.83 -9.49
CA PHE A 39 3.45 -12.56 -8.22
C PHE A 39 3.03 -13.63 -7.22
N ARG A 40 4.00 -14.29 -6.57
CA ARG A 40 3.71 -15.34 -5.58
C ARG A 40 2.97 -14.79 -4.36
N THR A 41 3.28 -13.56 -4.00
CA THR A 41 2.71 -12.80 -2.89
C THR A 41 2.58 -11.34 -3.32
N ALA A 42 1.84 -10.53 -2.56
CA ALA A 42 1.67 -9.10 -2.84
C ALA A 42 1.71 -8.27 -1.55
N GLY A 43 2.14 -7.01 -1.68
CA GLY A 43 2.04 -6.01 -0.63
C GLY A 43 0.68 -5.34 -0.65
N GLU A 44 0.34 -4.62 0.42
CA GLU A 44 -0.93 -3.91 0.51
C GLU A 44 -0.84 -2.69 1.43
N ASN A 45 -1.34 -1.55 0.95
CA ASN A 45 -1.65 -0.40 1.79
C ASN A 45 -3.16 -0.15 1.77
N ILE A 46 -3.70 0.26 2.91
CA ILE A 46 -5.11 0.60 3.09
C ILE A 46 -5.19 2.01 3.68
N TRP A 47 -6.03 2.86 3.11
CA TRP A 47 -6.40 4.15 3.64
C TRP A 47 -7.91 4.20 3.81
N THR A 48 -8.39 4.76 4.92
CA THR A 48 -9.81 4.97 5.17
C THR A 48 -10.01 6.34 5.80
N GLY A 49 -10.91 7.12 5.22
CA GLY A 49 -11.26 8.44 5.72
C GLY A 49 -12.60 8.90 5.15
N SER A 50 -13.04 10.10 5.52
CA SER A 50 -14.27 10.68 4.98
C SER A 50 -14.24 10.70 3.45
N ALA A 51 -15.33 10.26 2.80
CA ALA A 51 -15.42 10.29 1.34
C ALA A 51 -15.30 11.72 0.77
N SER A 52 -15.75 12.74 1.51
CA SER A 52 -15.64 14.15 1.11
C SER A 52 -14.21 14.69 1.11
N PHE A 53 -13.30 14.05 1.86
CA PHE A 53 -11.90 14.46 1.98
C PHE A 53 -10.97 13.64 1.07
N PHE A 54 -11.49 12.57 0.46
CA PHE A 54 -10.66 11.66 -0.30
C PHE A 54 -10.17 12.26 -1.62
N SER A 55 -8.87 12.15 -1.83
CA SER A 55 -8.24 12.12 -3.14
C SER A 55 -7.11 11.10 -3.11
N VAL A 56 -6.68 10.62 -4.29
CA VAL A 56 -5.52 9.73 -4.37
C VAL A 56 -4.29 10.38 -3.74
N ARG A 57 -4.08 11.68 -3.99
CA ARG A 57 -2.98 12.46 -3.41
C ARG A 57 -3.02 12.47 -1.89
N VAL A 58 -4.17 12.77 -1.28
CA VAL A 58 -4.34 12.78 0.18
C VAL A 58 -4.00 11.43 0.80
N ALA A 59 -4.43 10.32 0.19
CA ALA A 59 -4.13 8.99 0.69
C ALA A 59 -2.63 8.64 0.57
N LEU A 60 -2.01 8.97 -0.57
CA LEU A 60 -0.57 8.75 -0.78
C LEU A 60 0.28 9.62 0.15
N ASP A 61 -0.06 10.90 0.29
CA ASP A 61 0.61 11.82 1.21
C ASP A 61 0.48 11.29 2.65
N SER A 62 -0.70 10.84 3.06
CA SER A 62 -0.90 10.25 4.39
C SER A 62 -0.01 9.01 4.64
N TRP A 63 0.17 8.14 3.64
CA TRP A 63 1.09 7.01 3.76
C TRP A 63 2.55 7.46 3.79
N PHE A 64 2.91 8.47 2.99
CA PHE A 64 4.28 8.97 2.89
C PHE A 64 4.74 9.70 4.16
N HIS A 65 3.86 10.47 4.81
CA HIS A 65 4.18 11.20 6.05
C HIS A 65 4.60 10.30 7.22
N GLU A 66 4.37 8.99 7.14
CA GLU A 66 4.95 8.06 8.12
C GLU A 66 6.49 8.06 8.13
N VAL A 67 7.14 8.66 7.11
CA VAL A 67 8.57 8.95 7.09
C VAL A 67 9.04 9.71 8.34
N GLU A 68 8.19 10.56 8.93
CA GLU A 68 8.48 11.30 10.16
C GLU A 68 8.74 10.38 11.36
N TYR A 69 8.23 9.15 11.31
CA TYR A 69 8.37 8.15 12.38
C TYR A 69 9.39 7.07 12.09
N TYR A 70 10.01 7.08 10.90
CA TYR A 70 10.91 6.04 10.42
C TYR A 70 12.37 6.50 10.39
N ASP A 71 13.23 5.80 11.11
CA ASP A 71 14.69 5.99 11.03
C ASP A 71 15.29 4.96 10.08
N TYR A 72 15.82 5.45 8.94
CA TYR A 72 16.41 4.63 7.90
C TYR A 72 17.70 3.90 8.33
N ASN A 73 18.51 4.51 9.19
CA ASN A 73 19.79 3.96 9.62
C ASN A 73 19.59 2.76 10.54
N THR A 74 18.72 2.94 11.53
CA THR A 74 18.39 1.91 12.53
C THR A 74 17.28 0.96 12.08
N LYS A 75 16.55 1.29 11.00
CA LYS A 75 15.33 0.60 10.53
C LYS A 75 14.22 0.58 11.60
N SER A 76 14.28 1.53 12.53
CA SER A 76 13.32 1.62 13.63
C SER A 76 12.11 2.45 13.22
N CYS A 77 10.96 2.11 13.78
CA CYS A 77 9.71 2.82 13.58
C CYS A 77 9.13 3.16 14.95
N SER A 78 8.87 4.43 15.20
CA SER A 78 8.32 4.91 16.48
C SER A 78 6.79 4.81 16.56
N LYS A 79 6.11 4.68 15.42
CA LYS A 79 4.65 4.51 15.31
C LYS A 79 4.29 3.48 14.23
N VAL A 80 3.62 3.91 13.16
CA VAL A 80 3.32 3.13 11.95
C VAL A 80 4.20 3.69 10.84
N CYS A 81 4.92 2.81 10.16
CA CYS A 81 5.80 3.17 9.03
C CYS A 81 5.63 2.25 7.83
N GLY A 82 4.79 1.22 7.94
CA GLY A 82 4.64 0.18 6.94
C GLY A 82 4.05 0.69 5.63
N HIS A 83 3.24 1.75 5.67
CA HIS A 83 2.71 2.33 4.45
C HIS A 83 3.79 3.11 3.73
N TYR A 84 4.56 3.94 4.45
CA TYR A 84 5.71 4.65 3.89
C TYR A 84 6.71 3.67 3.28
N THR A 85 7.17 2.67 4.04
CA THR A 85 8.19 1.74 3.55
C THR A 85 7.72 0.98 2.32
N GLN A 86 6.43 0.64 2.20
CA GLN A 86 5.89 0.00 1.00
C GLN A 86 5.83 0.96 -0.19
N VAL A 87 5.45 2.24 0.01
CA VAL A 87 5.40 3.25 -1.05
C VAL A 87 6.78 3.46 -1.69
N VAL A 88 7.84 3.50 -0.86
CA VAL A 88 9.21 3.73 -1.32
C VAL A 88 10.02 2.45 -1.53
N TRP A 89 9.35 1.29 -1.59
CA TRP A 89 10.03 0.01 -1.70
C TRP A 89 10.64 -0.20 -3.10
N ALA A 90 11.97 -0.20 -3.19
CA ALA A 90 12.71 -0.16 -4.46
C ALA A 90 12.37 -1.31 -5.41
N THR A 91 12.09 -2.51 -4.88
CA THR A 91 11.79 -3.68 -5.71
C THR A 91 10.32 -3.80 -6.08
N SER A 92 9.42 -2.98 -5.53
CA SER A 92 7.97 -3.02 -5.80
C SER A 92 7.62 -2.20 -7.06
N TYR A 93 7.79 -2.80 -8.24
CA TYR A 93 7.69 -2.11 -9.53
C TYR A 93 6.27 -2.10 -10.14
N LYS A 94 5.31 -2.84 -9.57
CA LYS A 94 3.90 -2.83 -9.97
C LYS A 94 3.00 -2.36 -8.84
N VAL A 95 1.98 -1.57 -9.19
CA VAL A 95 0.92 -1.14 -8.26
C VAL A 95 -0.44 -1.19 -8.94
N GLY A 96 -1.46 -1.58 -8.19
CA GLY A 96 -2.85 -1.49 -8.61
C GLY A 96 -3.74 -1.12 -7.44
N CYS A 97 -4.61 -0.12 -7.63
CA CYS A 97 -5.41 0.46 -6.56
C CYS A 97 -6.90 0.50 -6.89
N ALA A 98 -7.73 0.62 -5.86
CA ALA A 98 -9.16 0.88 -5.99
C ALA A 98 -9.68 1.64 -4.77
N VAL A 99 -10.69 2.48 -4.99
CA VAL A 99 -11.47 3.12 -3.92
C VAL A 99 -12.89 2.57 -3.92
N GLN A 100 -13.44 2.34 -2.73
CA GLN A 100 -14.83 1.96 -2.50
C GLN A 100 -15.47 2.96 -1.54
N PHE A 101 -16.67 3.45 -1.87
CA PHE A 101 -17.51 4.13 -0.90
C PHE A 101 -18.13 3.11 0.07
N CYS A 102 -17.98 3.35 1.37
CA CYS A 102 -18.45 2.49 2.44
C CYS A 102 -19.30 3.30 3.42
N PRO A 103 -20.62 3.06 3.54
CA PRO A 103 -21.43 3.71 4.56
C PRO A 103 -20.89 3.49 5.98
N LYS A 104 -20.30 2.31 6.21
CA LYS A 104 -19.55 1.93 7.41
C LYS A 104 -18.38 1.03 7.01
N VAL A 105 -17.27 1.15 7.71
CA VAL A 105 -16.11 0.24 7.58
C VAL A 105 -16.01 -0.60 8.85
N ALA A 106 -15.79 -1.90 8.73
CA ALA A 106 -15.58 -2.76 9.90
C ALA A 106 -14.24 -2.45 10.57
N TYR A 107 -14.18 -2.60 11.90
CA TYR A 107 -12.99 -2.36 12.76
C TYR A 107 -12.55 -0.89 12.89
N ILE A 108 -13.28 0.05 12.30
CA ILE A 108 -13.05 1.50 12.47
C ILE A 108 -14.38 2.27 12.36
N SER A 109 -14.58 3.29 13.19
CA SER A 109 -15.85 4.04 13.25
C SER A 109 -15.82 5.30 12.38
N ILE A 110 -15.73 5.14 11.05
CA ILE A 110 -15.84 6.24 10.09
C ILE A 110 -17.09 6.02 9.22
N PRO A 111 -18.13 6.87 9.35
CA PRO A 111 -19.29 6.82 8.48
C PRO A 111 -18.96 7.42 7.10
N ASN A 112 -19.69 7.00 6.06
CA ASN A 112 -19.59 7.56 4.70
C ASN A 112 -18.13 7.69 4.23
N ALA A 113 -17.38 6.59 4.38
CA ALA A 113 -15.94 6.56 4.15
C ALA A 113 -15.60 6.29 2.68
N ALA A 114 -14.51 6.87 2.20
CA ALA A 114 -13.76 6.31 1.10
C ALA A 114 -12.73 5.32 1.65
N HIS A 115 -12.81 4.08 1.18
CA HIS A 115 -11.92 2.99 1.55
C HIS A 115 -11.03 2.66 0.35
N PHE A 116 -9.77 3.09 0.43
CA PHE A 116 -8.80 3.04 -0.65
C PHE A 116 -7.75 1.97 -0.37
N VAL A 117 -7.58 1.05 -1.31
CA VAL A 117 -6.67 -0.09 -1.21
C VAL A 117 -5.72 -0.06 -2.40
N CYS A 118 -4.43 -0.25 -2.15
CA CYS A 118 -3.41 -0.47 -3.19
C CYS A 118 -2.68 -1.77 -2.92
N ASN A 119 -2.55 -2.63 -3.93
CA ASN A 119 -1.69 -3.80 -3.89
C ASN A 119 -0.40 -3.57 -4.68
N TYR A 120 0.70 -4.15 -4.19
CA TYR A 120 2.06 -3.93 -4.70
C TYR A 120 2.72 -5.25 -5.10
N GLY A 121 3.45 -5.25 -6.22
CA GLY A 121 4.10 -6.44 -6.76
C GLY A 121 5.55 -6.18 -7.19
N PRO A 122 6.52 -7.01 -6.76
CA PRO A 122 6.49 -7.89 -5.59
C PRO A 122 6.25 -7.10 -4.27
N PRO A 123 5.89 -7.77 -3.15
CA PRO A 123 5.69 -7.10 -1.87
C PRO A 123 6.96 -6.42 -1.38
N GLY A 124 6.79 -5.38 -0.57
CA GLY A 124 7.83 -4.80 0.24
C GLY A 124 7.77 -5.24 1.70
N ASN A 125 8.25 -4.37 2.59
CA ASN A 125 8.16 -4.49 4.04
C ASN A 125 8.83 -5.75 4.64
N PHE A 126 9.92 -6.20 4.02
CA PHE A 126 10.84 -7.16 4.62
C PHE A 126 11.70 -6.50 5.71
N PRO A 127 12.34 -7.24 6.63
CA PRO A 127 13.18 -6.69 7.71
C PRO A 127 14.55 -6.15 7.23
N VAL A 128 14.53 -5.40 6.13
CA VAL A 128 15.64 -4.71 5.47
C VAL A 128 15.22 -3.28 5.12
N ARG A 129 16.16 -2.47 4.63
CA ARG A 129 15.85 -1.10 4.20
C ARG A 129 14.99 -1.12 2.93
N PRO A 130 14.06 -0.16 2.76
CA PRO A 130 13.16 -0.15 1.61
C PRO A 130 13.87 0.15 0.29
N TYR A 131 15.03 0.78 0.34
CA TYR A 131 15.88 1.08 -0.81
C TYR A 131 17.36 1.11 -0.38
N LYS A 132 18.28 1.24 -1.35
CA LYS A 132 19.69 1.54 -1.11
C LYS A 132 19.91 3.05 -1.22
N THR A 133 20.75 3.61 -0.34
CA THR A 133 21.21 5.00 -0.45
C THR A 133 22.34 5.09 -1.46
N GLY A 134 22.33 6.12 -2.30
CA GLY A 134 23.35 6.35 -3.32
C GLY A 134 22.89 7.40 -4.32
N GLU A 135 23.70 7.62 -5.35
CA GLU A 135 23.29 8.44 -6.50
C GLU A 135 22.07 7.81 -7.18
N ALA A 136 21.15 8.67 -7.64
CA ALA A 136 19.95 8.19 -8.31
C ALA A 136 20.33 7.39 -9.57
N CYS A 137 19.76 6.19 -9.70
CA CYS A 137 19.93 5.32 -10.88
C CYS A 137 21.35 4.74 -11.09
N SER A 138 22.22 4.75 -10.07
CA SER A 138 23.54 4.10 -10.15
C SER A 138 23.47 2.55 -10.15
N GLU A 139 22.32 1.96 -9.78
CA GLU A 139 22.06 0.52 -9.72
C GLU A 139 20.67 0.18 -10.31
N CYS A 140 20.39 0.58 -11.56
CA CYS A 140 19.10 0.34 -12.23
C CYS A 140 18.92 -1.08 -12.80
#